data_AF-A0A7J9FNW9-F1
#
_entry.id   AF-A0A7J9FNW9-F1
#
_cell.length_a   1.000
_cell.length_b   1.000
_cell.length_c   1.000
_cell.angle_alpha   90.00
_cell.angle_beta   90.00
_cell.angle_gamma   90.00
#
_symmetry.space_group_name_H-M   'P 1'
#
loop_
_entity.id
_entity.type
_entity.pdbx_description
1 polymer ?
#
loop_
_entity_poly.entity_id
_entity_poly.type
_entity_poly.pdbx_seq_one_letter_code
_entity_poly.pdbx_strand_id
1 'polypeptide(L)'
;MADIWHPIGGICITDLGEKWYLFQFFNEVDIARVLVGTPWFFNNHLLILKRITYGENSATLELNSTEFWVQVHDLPPGLMSEQLAKQLGNFCGGFIGYDSATLASGSKKYMRVRVCLDVVVSLKRKKKIQIGTAMTAYARF
;
A
#
# COMPACT_ATOMS: atom_id res chain seq x y z
N MET A 1 18.15 8.32 -9.01
CA MET A 1 17.22 7.91 -7.93
C MET A 1 16.36 9.09 -7.47
N ALA A 2 16.94 10.27 -7.23
CA ALA A 2 16.20 11.50 -6.83
C ALA A 2 15.08 11.91 -7.81
N ASP A 3 15.29 11.73 -9.12
CA ASP A 3 14.34 12.16 -10.15
C ASP A 3 12.98 11.45 -10.08
N ILE A 4 12.87 10.30 -9.41
CA ILE A 4 11.57 9.62 -9.27
C ILE A 4 10.57 10.48 -8.47
N TRP A 5 11.04 11.22 -7.47
CA TRP A 5 10.16 11.96 -6.56
C TRP A 5 10.02 13.44 -6.89
N HIS A 6 10.88 13.97 -7.77
CA HIS A 6 10.91 15.40 -8.14
C HIS A 6 10.76 16.32 -6.91
N PRO A 7 11.64 16.20 -5.89
CA PRO A 7 11.51 16.96 -4.64
C PRO A 7 11.67 18.46 -4.91
N ILE A 8 10.79 19.26 -4.32
CA ILE A 8 10.80 20.72 -4.48
C ILE A 8 11.98 21.33 -3.73
N GLY A 9 12.28 20.82 -2.53
CA GLY A 9 13.38 21.30 -1.69
C GLY A 9 14.73 20.64 -1.96
N GLY A 10 14.81 19.73 -2.94
CA GLY A 10 15.95 18.85 -3.13
C GLY A 10 16.00 17.67 -2.15
N ILE A 11 16.97 16.79 -2.36
CA ILE A 11 17.16 15.56 -1.57
C ILE A 11 18.65 15.21 -1.50
N CYS A 12 19.10 14.78 -0.33
CA CYS A 12 20.38 14.10 -0.17
C CYS A 12 20.14 12.60 0.01
N ILE A 13 20.90 11.79 -0.73
CA ILE A 13 20.80 10.33 -0.71
C ILE A 13 22.14 9.78 -0.25
N THR A 14 22.14 9.04 0.86
CA THR A 14 23.33 8.38 1.40
C THR A 14 23.16 6.88 1.28
N ASP A 15 24.13 6.22 0.64
CA ASP A 15 24.23 4.75 0.64
C ASP A 15 24.81 4.28 1.98
N LEU A 16 24.06 3.41 2.67
CA LEU A 16 24.47 2.84 3.96
C LEU A 16 25.04 1.42 3.82
N GLY A 17 25.09 0.88 2.60
CA GLY A 17 25.47 -0.51 2.32
C GLY A 17 24.31 -1.48 2.47
N GLU A 18 24.51 -2.73 2.06
CA GLU A 18 23.52 -3.83 2.20
C GLU A 18 22.11 -3.51 1.67
N LYS A 19 22.02 -2.66 0.64
CA LYS A 19 20.75 -2.17 0.04
C LYS A 19 19.95 -1.23 0.97
N TRP A 20 20.57 -0.67 1.99
CA TRP A 20 20.02 0.38 2.84
C TRP A 20 20.41 1.75 2.30
N TYR A 21 19.45 2.67 2.30
CA TYR A 21 19.64 4.03 1.85
C TYR A 21 18.97 5.00 2.82
N LEU A 22 19.65 6.10 3.13
CA LEU A 22 19.07 7.22 3.86
C LEU A 22 18.69 8.32 2.87
N PHE A 23 17.41 8.69 2.88
CA PHE A 23 16.87 9.79 2.11
C PHE A 23 16.58 10.98 3.02
N GLN A 24 17.38 12.03 2.89
CA GLN A 24 17.18 13.28 3.62
C GLN A 24 16.52 14.31 2.71
N PHE A 25 15.27 14.64 3.01
CA PHE A 25 14.52 15.70 2.33
C PHE A 25 14.65 17.00 3.11
N PHE A 26 14.68 18.12 2.38
CA PHE A 26 14.73 19.46 2.98
C PHE A 26 13.35 20.13 3.10
N ASN A 27 12.28 19.42 2.72
CA ASN A 27 10.91 19.90 2.81
C ASN A 27 9.98 18.77 3.27
N GLU A 28 9.16 19.05 4.29
CA GLU A 28 8.19 18.12 4.86
C GLU A 28 7.10 17.72 3.83
N VAL A 29 6.74 18.62 2.93
CA VAL A 29 5.77 18.35 1.85
C VAL A 29 6.28 17.28 0.90
N ASP A 30 7.60 17.27 0.63
CA ASP A 30 8.22 16.22 -0.19
C ASP A 30 8.14 14.87 0.51
N ILE A 31 8.44 14.82 1.81
CA ILE A 31 8.32 13.59 2.62
C ILE A 31 6.89 13.07 2.57
N ALA A 32 5.90 13.93 2.86
CA ALA A 32 4.49 13.54 2.88
C ALA A 32 4.05 12.99 1.52
N ARG A 33 4.42 13.66 0.42
CA ARG A 33 4.10 13.23 -0.95
C ARG A 33 4.74 11.88 -1.29
N VAL A 34 5.99 11.67 -0.90
CA VAL A 34 6.69 10.41 -1.12
C VAL A 34 6.04 9.27 -0.34
N LEU A 35 5.71 9.48 0.94
CA LEU A 35 5.05 8.46 1.76
C LEU A 35 3.64 8.13 1.23
N VAL A 36 2.84 9.14 0.88
CA VAL A 36 1.50 8.97 0.32
C VAL A 36 1.54 8.30 -1.06
N GLY A 37 2.59 8.54 -1.85
CA GLY A 37 2.77 7.98 -3.20
C GLY A 37 3.27 6.54 -3.24
N THR A 38 3.52 5.90 -2.10
CA THR A 38 3.90 4.48 -2.05
C THR A 38 2.87 3.57 -2.75
N PRO A 39 3.32 2.49 -3.40
CA PRO A 39 4.69 1.97 -3.46
C PRO A 39 5.55 2.69 -4.51
N TRP A 40 6.87 2.69 -4.31
CA TRP A 40 7.84 3.21 -5.30
C TRP A 40 8.73 2.11 -5.83
N PHE A 41 9.06 2.18 -7.12
CA PHE A 41 9.99 1.26 -7.76
C PHE A 41 11.14 2.04 -8.37
N PHE A 42 12.38 1.58 -8.17
CA PHE A 42 13.56 2.12 -8.83
C PHE A 42 14.34 0.96 -9.44
N ASN A 43 14.62 1.02 -10.75
CA ASN A 43 15.28 -0.05 -11.50
C ASN A 43 14.65 -1.44 -11.26
N ASN A 44 13.32 -1.53 -11.31
CA ASN A 44 12.55 -2.75 -11.03
C ASN A 44 12.69 -3.33 -9.60
N HIS A 45 13.30 -2.59 -8.67
CA HIS A 45 13.33 -2.92 -7.26
C HIS A 45 12.30 -2.10 -6.49
N LEU A 46 11.51 -2.77 -5.65
CA LEU A 46 10.59 -2.12 -4.72
C LEU A 46 11.37 -1.37 -3.64
N LEU A 47 11.04 -0.10 -3.44
CA LEU A 47 11.56 0.71 -2.35
C LEU A 47 10.64 0.60 -1.14
N ILE A 48 11.16 0.05 -0.05
CA ILE A 48 10.47 0.02 1.24
C ILE A 48 10.93 1.23 2.03
N LEU A 49 10.00 2.14 2.28
CA LEU A 49 10.28 3.43 2.88
C LEU A 49 9.64 3.50 4.26
N LYS A 50 10.43 3.93 5.25
CA LYS A 50 9.94 4.26 6.58
C LYS A 50 10.54 5.59 7.01
N ARG A 51 9.70 6.47 7.54
CA ARG A 51 10.15 7.72 8.13
C ARG A 51 10.87 7.42 9.44
N ILE A 52 12.08 7.94 9.59
CA ILE A 52 12.83 7.86 10.84
C ILE A 52 12.31 8.95 11.77
N THR A 53 11.83 8.58 12.95
CA THR A 53 11.39 9.52 13.99
C THR A 53 12.53 9.77 14.96
N TYR A 54 12.64 11.00 15.48
CA TYR A 54 13.65 11.33 16.49
C TYR A 54 13.47 10.44 17.74
N GLY A 55 14.55 9.80 18.18
CA GLY A 55 14.55 8.90 19.34
C GLY A 55 14.26 7.43 19.01
N GLU A 56 13.94 7.07 17.76
CA GLU A 56 13.89 5.67 17.35
C GLU A 56 15.30 5.10 17.17
N ASN A 57 15.51 3.87 17.65
CA ASN A 57 16.76 3.16 17.42
C ASN A 57 16.80 2.67 15.96
N SER A 58 17.69 3.24 15.16
CA SER A 58 17.88 2.85 13.75
C SER A 58 18.32 1.40 13.61
N ALA A 59 18.96 0.81 14.62
CA ALA A 59 19.38 -0.59 14.60
C ALA A 59 18.22 -1.59 14.70
N THR A 60 17.03 -1.16 15.14
CA THR A 60 15.83 -2.02 15.26
C THR A 60 14.79 -1.71 14.17
N LEU A 61 15.15 -0.88 13.19
CA LEU A 61 14.20 -0.45 12.18
C LEU A 61 14.01 -1.55 11.13
N GLU A 62 12.88 -2.26 11.20
CA GLU A 62 12.53 -3.26 10.19
C GLU A 62 11.86 -2.60 8.97
N LEU A 63 12.39 -2.87 7.77
CA LEU A 63 11.82 -2.49 6.49
C LEU A 63 11.21 -3.73 5.79
N ASN A 64 10.18 -4.30 6.41
CA ASN A 64 9.50 -5.51 5.90
C ASN A 64 8.12 -5.23 5.30
N SER A 65 7.61 -4.01 5.38
CA SER A 65 6.24 -3.70 4.98
C SER A 65 6.13 -2.41 4.17
N THR A 66 5.20 -2.40 3.22
CA THR A 66 4.92 -1.20 2.41
C THR A 66 3.47 -1.17 1.96
N GLU A 67 2.99 0.02 1.64
CA GLU A 67 1.60 0.24 1.26
C GLU A 67 1.38 -0.02 -0.24
N PHE A 68 0.32 -0.74 -0.56
CA PHE A 68 -0.11 -1.02 -1.92
C PHE A 68 -1.58 -0.70 -2.11
N TRP A 69 -1.92 -0.24 -3.32
CA TRP A 69 -3.30 -0.30 -3.81
C TRP A 69 -3.55 -1.67 -4.44
N VAL A 70 -4.39 -2.47 -3.80
CA VAL A 70 -4.84 -3.78 -4.29
C VAL A 70 -6.20 -3.62 -4.97
N GLN A 71 -6.36 -4.26 -6.12
CA GLN A 71 -7.64 -4.33 -6.81
C GLN A 71 -8.37 -5.61 -6.43
N VAL A 72 -9.61 -5.49 -6.00
CA VAL A 72 -10.48 -6.61 -5.66
C VAL A 72 -11.49 -6.80 -6.77
N HIS A 73 -11.38 -7.92 -7.47
CA HIS A 73 -12.20 -8.30 -8.62
C HIS A 73 -13.24 -9.38 -8.26
N ASP A 74 -14.16 -9.59 -9.19
CA ASP A 74 -15.25 -10.59 -9.14
C ASP A 74 -16.22 -10.44 -7.95
N LEU A 75 -16.29 -9.25 -7.36
CA LEU A 75 -17.30 -8.95 -6.36
C LEU A 75 -18.68 -8.83 -7.03
N PRO A 76 -19.72 -9.51 -6.49
CA PRO A 76 -21.08 -9.30 -6.95
C PRO A 76 -21.51 -7.83 -6.86
N PRO A 77 -22.36 -7.35 -7.78
CA PRO A 77 -22.91 -6.01 -7.72
C PRO A 77 -23.58 -5.74 -6.36
N GLY A 78 -23.37 -4.55 -5.80
CA GLY A 78 -23.93 -4.16 -4.49
C GLY A 78 -23.14 -4.61 -3.26
N LEU A 79 -22.08 -5.45 -3.40
CA LEU A 79 -21.23 -5.85 -2.29
C LEU A 79 -19.98 -4.99 -2.10
N MET A 80 -19.70 -4.06 -3.02
CA MET A 80 -18.65 -3.08 -2.84
C MET A 80 -19.10 -2.10 -1.74
N SER A 81 -18.67 -2.35 -0.51
CA SER A 81 -18.94 -1.51 0.66
C SER A 81 -17.64 -1.27 1.42
N GLU A 82 -17.59 -0.18 2.19
CA GLU A 82 -16.45 0.10 3.06
C GLU A 82 -16.18 -1.03 4.05
N GLN A 83 -17.24 -1.63 4.60
CA GLN A 83 -17.12 -2.75 5.53
C GLN A 83 -16.44 -3.95 4.87
N LEU A 84 -16.83 -4.30 3.63
CA LEU A 84 -16.18 -5.38 2.90
C LEU A 84 -14.74 -5.01 2.51
N ALA A 85 -14.50 -3.76 2.10
CA ALA A 85 -13.15 -3.26 1.81
C ALA A 85 -12.22 -3.43 3.00
N LYS A 86 -12.67 -3.08 4.20
CA LYS A 86 -11.93 -3.25 5.45
C LYS A 86 -11.64 -4.72 5.74
N GLN A 87 -12.63 -5.60 5.62
CA GLN A 87 -12.45 -7.04 5.84
C GLN A 87 -11.45 -7.65 4.86
N LEU A 88 -11.56 -7.32 3.57
CA LEU A 88 -10.68 -7.84 2.53
C LEU A 88 -9.28 -7.25 2.60
N GLY A 89 -9.17 -5.96 2.95
CA GLY A 89 -7.88 -5.31 3.20
C GLY A 89 -7.13 -5.95 4.35
N ASN A 90 -7.81 -6.20 5.47
CA ASN A 90 -7.25 -6.91 6.62
C ASN A 90 -6.93 -8.39 6.33
N PHE A 91 -7.59 -9.00 5.35
CA PHE A 91 -7.23 -10.33 4.90
C PHE A 91 -5.94 -10.34 4.06
N CYS A 92 -5.69 -9.28 3.29
CA CYS A 92 -4.47 -9.14 2.49
C CYS A 92 -3.26 -8.73 3.35
N GLY A 93 -3.46 -7.83 4.30
CA GLY A 93 -2.44 -7.26 5.18
C GLY A 93 -3.09 -6.37 6.23
N GLY A 94 -2.59 -5.16 6.45
CA GLY A 94 -3.26 -4.15 7.28
C GLY A 94 -4.10 -3.19 6.45
N PHE A 95 -5.41 -3.10 6.65
CA PHE A 95 -6.25 -2.12 5.95
C PHE A 95 -5.87 -0.68 6.32
N ILE A 96 -5.68 0.17 5.30
CA ILE A 96 -5.40 1.61 5.45
C ILE A 96 -6.59 2.44 4.99
N GLY A 97 -7.19 2.06 3.85
CA GLY A 97 -8.29 2.81 3.27
C GLY A 97 -8.84 2.14 2.01
N TYR A 98 -9.83 2.77 1.40
CA TYR A 98 -10.42 2.31 0.14
C TYR A 98 -10.75 3.51 -0.75
N ASP A 99 -10.82 3.27 -2.06
CA ASP A 99 -11.19 4.30 -3.03
C ASP A 99 -12.72 4.43 -3.09
N SER A 100 -13.28 5.37 -2.31
CA SER A 100 -14.73 5.62 -2.24
C SER A 100 -15.32 6.16 -3.54
N ALA A 101 -14.52 6.82 -4.39
CA ALA A 101 -14.96 7.26 -5.73
C ALA A 101 -15.30 6.07 -6.64
N THR A 102 -14.89 4.85 -6.27
CA THR A 102 -15.26 3.63 -6.99
C THR A 102 -16.75 3.29 -6.85
N LEU A 103 -17.36 3.59 -5.70
CA LEU A 103 -18.78 3.30 -5.42
C LEU A 103 -19.74 4.22 -6.18
N ALA A 104 -19.37 5.48 -6.35
CA ALA A 104 -20.23 6.50 -6.94
C ALA A 104 -20.52 6.28 -8.44
N SER A 105 -19.68 5.51 -9.15
CA SER A 105 -19.76 5.40 -10.62
C SER A 105 -20.63 4.27 -11.15
N GLY A 106 -21.14 3.36 -10.30
CA GLY A 106 -21.99 2.22 -10.70
C GLY A 106 -21.41 1.23 -11.73
N SER A 107 -20.24 1.53 -12.30
CA SER A 107 -19.72 0.93 -13.54
C SER A 107 -18.33 0.31 -13.40
N LYS A 108 -17.70 0.43 -12.23
CA LYS A 108 -16.36 -0.15 -12.00
C LYS A 108 -16.47 -1.64 -11.70
N LYS A 109 -15.67 -2.43 -12.42
CA LYS A 109 -15.61 -3.90 -12.32
C LYS A 109 -14.84 -4.42 -11.10
N TYR A 110 -14.21 -3.53 -10.34
CA TYR A 110 -13.36 -3.87 -9.20
C TYR A 110 -13.41 -2.77 -8.15
N MET A 111 -13.10 -3.13 -6.91
CA MET A 111 -12.90 -2.21 -5.79
C MET A 111 -11.39 -2.01 -5.56
N ARG A 112 -10.95 -0.81 -5.17
CA ARG A 112 -9.54 -0.58 -4.77
C ARG A 112 -9.44 -0.41 -3.27
N VAL A 113 -8.51 -1.16 -2.67
CA VAL A 113 -8.23 -1.14 -1.24
C VAL A 113 -6.75 -0.82 -1.04
N ARG A 114 -6.45 0.14 -0.18
CA ARG A 114 -5.09 0.46 0.24
C ARG A 114 -4.75 -0.40 1.45
N VAL A 115 -3.67 -1.16 1.35
CA VAL A 115 -3.22 -2.12 2.36
C VAL A 115 -1.74 -1.97 2.65
N CYS A 116 -1.35 -2.09 3.91
CA CYS A 116 0.04 -2.31 4.31
C CYS A 116 0.34 -3.81 4.18
N LEU A 117 1.21 -4.19 3.24
CA LEU A 117 1.61 -5.58 3.03
C LEU A 117 2.98 -5.81 3.64
N ASP A 118 3.11 -6.92 4.37
CA ASP A 118 4.41 -7.50 4.68
C ASP A 118 4.94 -8.19 3.42
N VAL A 119 6.13 -7.81 2.97
CA VAL A 119 6.76 -8.31 1.74
C VAL A 119 7.47 -9.65 1.94
N VAL A 120 7.64 -10.10 3.19
CA VAL A 120 8.27 -11.38 3.55
C VAL A 120 7.26 -12.52 3.44
N VAL A 121 5.96 -12.22 3.52
CA VAL A 121 4.89 -13.20 3.37
C VAL A 121 4.38 -13.30 1.93
N SER A 122 3.88 -14.49 1.56
CA SER A 122 3.26 -14.68 0.26
C SER A 122 1.96 -13.91 0.10
N LEU A 123 1.78 -13.28 -1.06
CA LEU A 123 0.56 -12.56 -1.41
C LEU A 123 -0.67 -13.46 -1.42
N LYS A 124 -1.80 -12.92 -0.95
CA LYS A 124 -3.10 -13.58 -1.05
C LYS A 124 -3.64 -13.44 -2.47
N ARG A 125 -4.25 -14.51 -2.99
CA ARG A 125 -4.79 -14.53 -4.37
C ARG A 125 -6.31 -14.44 -4.43
N LYS A 126 -7.00 -15.15 -3.53
CA LYS A 126 -8.46 -15.20 -3.49
C LYS A 126 -8.98 -15.36 -2.07
N LYS A 127 -10.21 -14.89 -1.83
CA LYS A 127 -10.96 -15.09 -0.57
C LYS A 127 -12.39 -15.52 -0.87
N LYS A 128 -12.83 -16.62 -0.26
CA LYS A 128 -14.23 -17.03 -0.27
C LYS A 128 -15.06 -16.09 0.61
N ILE A 129 -16.18 -15.59 0.08
CA ILE A 129 -17.14 -14.71 0.76
C ILE A 129 -18.48 -15.44 0.80
N GLN A 130 -19.09 -15.53 1.98
CA GLN A 130 -20.46 -16.03 2.15
C GLN A 130 -21.43 -14.86 2.17
N ILE A 131 -22.49 -14.97 1.37
CA ILE A 131 -23.54 -13.96 1.21
C ILE A 131 -24.85 -14.63 1.62
N GLY A 132 -25.33 -14.29 2.82
CA GLY A 132 -26.44 -15.01 3.44
C GLY A 132 -26.13 -16.50 3.68
N THR A 133 -27.16 -17.34 3.66
CA THR A 133 -27.05 -18.78 3.97
C THR A 133 -26.72 -19.67 2.76
N ALA A 134 -26.91 -19.17 1.53
CA ALA A 134 -26.86 -20.03 0.33
C ALA A 134 -25.86 -19.57 -0.73
N MET A 135 -25.48 -18.30 -0.79
CA MET A 135 -24.65 -17.78 -1.87
C MET A 135 -23.18 -17.65 -1.45
N THR A 136 -22.29 -18.15 -2.30
CA THR A 136 -20.84 -17.99 -2.14
C THR A 136 -20.30 -17.22 -3.33
N ALA A 137 -19.44 -16.24 -3.07
CA ALA A 137 -18.62 -15.57 -4.07
C ALA A 137 -17.12 -15.71 -3.74
N TYR A 138 -16.26 -15.38 -4.69
CA TYR A 138 -14.82 -15.31 -4.47
C TYR A 138 -14.32 -13.92 -4.84
N ALA A 139 -13.72 -13.22 -3.90
CA ALA A 139 -12.90 -12.05 -4.21
C ALA A 139 -11.55 -12.51 -4.75
N ARG A 140 -11.11 -11.91 -5.87
CA ARG A 140 -9.76 -12.08 -6.42
C ARG A 140 -8.96 -10.79 -6.19
N PHE A 141 -7.75 -10.91 -5.67
CA PHE A 141 -6.81 -9.80 -5.43
C PHE A 141 -5.81 -9.66 -6.56
#